data_AF-A0A6G2PS08-F1
#
_entry.id   AF-A0A6G2PS08-F1
#
_cell.length_a   1.000
_cell.length_b   1.000
_cell.length_c   1.000
_cell.angle_alpha   90.00
_cell.angle_beta   90.00
_cell.angle_gamma   90.00
#
_symmetry.space_group_name_H-M   'P 1'
#
loop_
_entity.id
_entity.type
_entity.pdbx_description
1 polymer ?
#
loop_
_entity_poly.entity_id
_entity_poly.type
_entity_poly.pdbx_seq_one_letter_code
_entity_poly.pdbx_strand_id
1 'polypeptide(L)'
;LWQQEVLGDAADPESLHARQLDHWTGALAGLPEEHALPTDRPRPAVASYRGAVVSAEAGAAVHAGLAALARERHATPFMAVQAAFAALLTRLGAGTDLPLGCPVDGRDDEALHDLVGLFVDTVVVRADTSGDPAFTEVLDRVRDAVLDAHAHRDLPFDALVERLNPPRSPGRHPLFQIAVA
;
A
#
# COMPACT_ATOMS: atom_id res chain seq x y z
N LEU A 1 -15.23 21.18 -5.19
CA LEU A 1 -16.50 21.22 -5.95
C LEU A 1 -16.77 19.85 -6.56
N TRP A 2 -16.04 19.36 -7.57
CA TRP A 2 -16.22 17.99 -8.08
C TRP A 2 -16.02 16.87 -7.04
N GLN A 3 -14.99 16.97 -6.20
CA GLN A 3 -14.67 15.92 -5.22
C GLN A 3 -15.75 15.76 -4.13
N GLN A 4 -16.42 16.85 -3.73
CA GLN A 4 -17.59 16.80 -2.84
C GLN A 4 -18.85 16.29 -3.56
N GLU A 5 -18.96 16.49 -4.86
CA GLU A 5 -20.07 15.95 -5.67
C GLU A 5 -19.97 14.42 -5.83
N VAL A 6 -18.75 13.87 -5.91
CA VAL A 6 -18.51 12.42 -6.01
C VAL A 6 -18.46 11.72 -4.64
N LEU A 7 -17.74 12.29 -3.67
CA LEU A 7 -17.57 11.69 -2.35
C LEU A 7 -18.73 11.99 -1.38
N GLY A 8 -19.51 13.03 -1.66
CA GLY A 8 -20.51 13.58 -0.74
C GLY A 8 -19.92 14.48 0.34
N ASP A 9 -20.79 15.01 1.20
CA ASP A 9 -20.37 15.85 2.33
C ASP A 9 -19.71 15.00 3.42
N ALA A 10 -18.50 15.38 3.84
CA ALA A 10 -17.79 14.72 4.94
C ALA A 10 -18.54 14.79 6.28
N ALA A 11 -19.46 15.76 6.45
CA ALA A 11 -20.33 15.87 7.62
C ALA A 11 -21.57 14.95 7.55
N ASP A 12 -21.88 14.37 6.38
CA ASP A 12 -22.92 13.36 6.21
C ASP A 12 -22.34 11.96 6.47
N PRO A 13 -22.78 11.25 7.53
CA PRO A 13 -22.31 9.89 7.84
C PRO A 13 -22.60 8.87 6.73
N GLU A 14 -23.60 9.12 5.88
CA GLU A 14 -23.97 8.24 4.77
C GLU A 14 -23.25 8.60 3.46
N SER A 15 -22.34 9.58 3.48
CA SER A 15 -21.51 9.92 2.33
C SER A 15 -20.50 8.81 2.00
N LEU A 16 -20.08 8.75 0.73
CA LEU A 16 -18.98 7.86 0.34
C LEU A 16 -17.69 8.22 1.08
N HIS A 17 -17.45 9.51 1.31
CA HIS A 17 -16.35 10.02 2.12
C HIS A 17 -16.32 9.42 3.52
N ALA A 18 -17.41 9.54 4.28
CA ALA A 18 -17.49 9.04 5.65
C ALA A 18 -17.30 7.52 5.71
N ARG A 19 -17.96 6.77 4.82
CA ARG A 19 -17.84 5.31 4.75
C ARG A 19 -16.41 4.84 4.44
N GLN A 20 -15.75 5.43 3.45
CA GLN A 20 -14.36 5.07 3.13
C GLN A 20 -13.40 5.48 4.25
N LEU A 21 -13.65 6.62 4.90
CA LEU A 21 -12.83 7.06 6.03
C LEU A 21 -12.94 6.13 7.23
N ASP A 22 -14.15 5.68 7.56
CA ASP A 22 -14.39 4.70 8.62
C ASP A 22 -13.75 3.35 8.30
N HIS A 23 -13.87 2.90 7.04
CA HIS A 23 -13.18 1.71 6.54
C HIS A 23 -11.67 1.81 6.77
N TRP A 24 -11.02 2.87 6.27
CA TRP A 24 -9.57 3.03 6.41
C TRP A 24 -9.12 3.22 7.86
N THR A 25 -9.94 3.87 8.69
CA THR A 25 -9.67 3.99 10.12
C THR A 25 -9.62 2.63 10.80
N GLY A 26 -10.51 1.70 10.42
CA GLY A 26 -10.48 0.31 10.88
C GLY A 26 -9.32 -0.49 10.28
N ALA A 27 -9.16 -0.45 8.95
CA ALA A 27 -8.16 -1.22 8.22
C ALA A 27 -6.72 -0.90 8.66
N LEU A 28 -6.45 0.37 8.99
CA LEU A 28 -5.12 0.86 9.39
C LEU A 28 -5.00 1.07 10.91
N ALA A 29 -5.97 0.59 11.69
CA ALA A 29 -5.88 0.64 13.14
C ALA A 29 -4.70 -0.18 13.64
N GLY A 30 -3.88 0.42 14.50
CA GLY A 30 -2.75 -0.27 15.14
C GLY A 30 -1.60 -0.60 14.19
N LEU A 31 -1.48 0.08 13.05
CA LEU A 31 -0.30 -0.05 12.19
C LEU A 31 0.99 0.20 12.99
N PRO A 32 2.08 -0.52 12.67
CA PRO A 32 3.38 -0.22 13.23
C PRO A 32 3.83 1.20 12.80
N GLU A 33 4.33 1.98 13.76
CA GLU A 33 4.89 3.31 13.47
C GLU A 33 6.18 3.23 12.64
N GLU A 34 6.92 2.13 12.78
CA GLU A 34 8.18 1.89 12.09
C GLU A 34 8.40 0.37 11.92
N HIS A 35 8.79 -0.06 10.72
CA HIS A 35 9.21 -1.44 10.51
C HIS A 35 10.55 -1.74 11.19
N ALA A 36 10.64 -2.90 11.85
CA ALA A 36 11.85 -3.37 12.52
C ALA A 36 12.90 -3.95 11.53
N LEU A 37 13.22 -3.21 10.47
CA LEU A 37 14.20 -3.64 9.48
C LEU A 37 15.63 -3.62 10.05
N PRO A 38 16.48 -4.60 9.70
CA PRO A 38 17.88 -4.63 10.12
C PRO A 38 18.67 -3.60 9.30
N THR A 39 18.66 -2.35 9.75
CA THR A 39 19.38 -1.25 9.09
C THR A 39 20.86 -1.22 9.47
N ASP A 40 21.74 -0.96 8.51
CA ASP A 40 23.19 -0.83 8.75
C ASP A 40 23.59 0.33 9.66
N ARG A 41 22.72 1.34 9.79
CA ARG A 41 22.96 2.58 10.53
C ARG A 41 21.67 3.03 11.23
N PRO A 42 21.76 3.72 12.37
CA PRO A 42 20.60 4.27 13.03
C PRO A 42 19.88 5.28 12.12
N ARG A 43 18.55 5.31 12.20
CA ARG A 43 17.71 6.25 11.44
C ARG A 43 18.02 7.70 11.89
N PRO A 44 18.27 8.63 10.97
CA PRO A 44 18.46 10.04 11.31
C PRO A 44 17.14 10.70 11.74
N ALA A 45 17.21 11.72 12.59
CA ALA A 45 16.04 12.47 13.07
C ALA A 45 15.30 13.22 11.94
N VAL A 46 16.01 13.56 10.85
CA VAL A 46 15.47 14.20 9.65
C VAL A 46 15.92 13.39 8.44
N ALA A 47 14.99 13.10 7.52
CA ALA A 47 15.30 12.36 6.31
C ALA A 47 16.28 13.15 5.42
N SER A 48 17.36 12.51 4.99
CA SER A 48 18.32 13.12 4.05
C SER A 48 17.89 13.01 2.60
N TYR A 49 16.89 12.16 2.30
CA TYR A 49 16.43 11.77 0.96
C TYR A 49 17.54 11.24 0.02
N ARG A 50 18.72 10.91 0.57
CA ARG A 50 19.78 10.27 -0.19
C ARG A 50 19.45 8.79 -0.38
N GLY A 51 19.31 8.36 -1.63
CA GLY A 51 19.06 6.98 -2.00
C GLY A 51 20.08 6.45 -3.02
N ALA A 52 19.99 5.15 -3.29
CA ALA A 52 20.70 4.48 -4.37
C ALA A 52 19.73 3.48 -5.04
N VAL A 53 20.00 3.14 -6.30
CA VAL A 53 19.22 2.15 -7.04
C VAL A 53 20.04 0.89 -7.21
N VAL A 54 19.44 -0.25 -6.88
CA VAL A 54 19.99 -1.57 -7.13
C VAL A 54 19.04 -2.30 -8.07
N SER A 55 19.55 -2.72 -9.23
CA SER A 55 18.78 -3.46 -10.23
C SER A 55 19.00 -4.95 -10.05
N ALA A 56 17.91 -5.72 -10.13
CA ALA A 56 17.92 -7.17 -10.16
C ALA A 56 16.92 -7.65 -11.21
N GLU A 57 17.25 -8.77 -11.88
CA GLU A 57 16.42 -9.34 -12.93
C GLU A 57 15.89 -10.71 -12.49
N ALA A 58 14.59 -10.94 -12.70
CA ALA A 58 13.98 -12.25 -12.58
C ALA A 58 14.05 -12.96 -13.94
N GLY A 59 14.67 -14.14 -13.98
CA GLY A 59 14.73 -14.93 -15.21
C GLY A 59 13.34 -15.33 -15.72
N ALA A 60 13.22 -15.58 -17.03
CA ALA A 60 11.95 -15.88 -17.70
C ALA A 60 11.17 -17.05 -17.05
N ALA A 61 11.87 -18.08 -16.55
CA ALA A 61 11.23 -19.19 -15.86
C ALA A 61 10.55 -18.78 -14.54
N VAL A 62 11.17 -17.87 -13.78
CA VAL A 62 10.60 -17.32 -12.53
C VAL A 62 9.37 -16.49 -12.86
N HIS A 63 9.45 -15.63 -13.87
CA HIS A 63 8.33 -14.82 -14.32
C HIS A 63 7.14 -15.70 -14.77
N ALA A 64 7.39 -16.73 -15.59
CA ALA A 64 6.35 -17.64 -16.05
C ALA A 64 5.69 -18.41 -14.90
N GLY A 65 6.48 -18.88 -13.93
CA GLY A 65 5.96 -19.53 -12.72
C GLY A 65 5.11 -18.60 -11.86
N LEU A 66 5.57 -17.36 -11.66
CA LEU A 66 4.83 -16.36 -10.90
C LEU A 66 3.50 -15.98 -11.57
N ALA A 67 3.50 -15.80 -12.89
CA ALA A 67 2.29 -15.48 -13.66
C ALA A 67 1.28 -16.64 -13.66
N ALA A 68 1.76 -17.89 -13.75
CA ALA A 68 0.90 -19.07 -13.63
C ALA A 68 0.27 -19.16 -12.24
N LEU A 69 1.07 -18.99 -11.19
CA LEU A 69 0.60 -19.00 -9.81
C LEU A 69 -0.43 -17.88 -9.53
N ALA A 70 -0.15 -16.66 -9.98
CA ALA A 70 -1.07 -15.54 -9.83
C ALA A 70 -2.43 -15.86 -10.46
N ARG A 71 -2.42 -16.39 -11.69
CA ARG A 71 -3.64 -16.80 -12.40
C ARG A 71 -4.40 -17.91 -11.68
N GLU A 72 -3.71 -18.92 -11.14
CA GLU A 72 -4.33 -20.00 -10.36
C GLU A 72 -4.98 -19.50 -9.07
N ARG A 73 -4.48 -18.40 -8.49
CA ARG A 73 -5.03 -17.78 -7.28
C ARG A 73 -5.95 -16.59 -7.56
N HIS A 74 -6.36 -16.37 -8.81
CA HIS A 74 -7.17 -15.21 -9.22
C HIS A 74 -6.55 -13.86 -8.79
N ALA A 75 -5.22 -13.79 -8.79
CA ALA A 75 -4.43 -12.61 -8.47
C ALA A 75 -3.70 -12.09 -9.72
N THR A 76 -3.20 -10.86 -9.64
CA THR A 76 -2.32 -10.29 -10.68
C THR A 76 -0.84 -10.61 -10.38
N PRO A 77 0.05 -10.57 -11.38
CA PRO A 77 1.49 -10.67 -11.13
C PRO A 77 1.99 -9.61 -10.13
N PHE A 78 1.39 -8.43 -10.13
CA PHE A 78 1.71 -7.36 -9.18
C PHE A 78 1.37 -7.74 -7.73
N MET A 79 0.19 -8.32 -7.48
CA MET A 79 -0.17 -8.86 -6.17
C MET A 79 0.78 -9.99 -5.74
N ALA A 80 1.21 -10.84 -6.68
CA ALA A 80 2.18 -11.90 -6.40
C ALA A 80 3.57 -11.37 -6.02
N VAL A 81 4.03 -10.30 -6.68
CA VAL A 81 5.27 -9.59 -6.30
C VAL A 81 5.13 -8.95 -4.93
N GLN A 82 4.01 -8.29 -4.63
CA GLN A 82 3.75 -7.72 -3.30
C GLN A 82 3.78 -8.79 -2.20
N ALA A 83 3.15 -9.94 -2.43
CA ALA A 83 3.18 -11.07 -1.49
C ALA A 83 4.60 -11.62 -1.29
N ALA A 84 5.38 -11.75 -2.37
CA ALA A 84 6.79 -12.15 -2.29
C ALA A 84 7.64 -11.14 -1.51
N PHE A 85 7.37 -9.85 -1.68
CA PHE A 85 8.07 -8.79 -0.97
C PHE A 85 7.69 -8.76 0.52
N ALA A 86 6.40 -8.90 0.86
CA ALA A 86 5.94 -9.03 2.24
C ALA A 86 6.59 -10.23 2.95
N ALA A 87 6.60 -11.40 2.31
CA ALA A 87 7.25 -12.60 2.84
C ALA A 87 8.77 -12.40 3.03
N LEU A 88 9.44 -11.71 2.11
CA LEU A 88 10.85 -11.36 2.24
C LEU A 88 11.08 -10.44 3.44
N LEU A 89 10.29 -9.39 3.60
CA LEU A 89 10.42 -8.43 4.70
C LEU A 89 10.23 -9.11 6.06
N THR A 90 9.25 -10.00 6.18
CA THR A 90 9.05 -10.80 7.40
C THR A 90 10.27 -11.66 7.71
N ARG A 91 10.84 -12.35 6.70
CA ARG A 91 12.06 -13.14 6.88
C ARG A 91 13.28 -12.31 7.24
N LEU A 92 13.32 -11.04 6.83
CA LEU A 92 14.36 -10.08 7.20
C LEU A 92 14.15 -9.47 8.60
N GLY A 93 13.04 -9.78 9.28
CA GLY A 93 12.76 -9.31 10.64
C GLY A 93 11.87 -8.08 10.74
N ALA A 94 11.24 -7.64 9.64
CA ALA A 94 10.35 -6.47 9.64
C ALA A 94 9.05 -6.66 10.46
N GLY A 95 8.80 -7.87 10.96
CA GLY A 95 7.53 -8.27 11.57
C GLY A 95 6.57 -8.91 10.57
N THR A 96 5.34 -9.15 11.00
CA THR A 96 4.30 -9.81 10.20
C THR A 96 3.17 -8.91 9.76
N ASP A 97 3.09 -7.69 10.29
CA ASP A 97 2.11 -6.67 9.93
C ASP A 97 2.81 -5.57 9.13
N LEU A 98 2.56 -5.52 7.82
CA LEU A 98 3.38 -4.77 6.88
C LEU A 98 2.52 -3.79 6.06
N PRO A 99 2.43 -2.50 6.43
CA PRO A 99 1.90 -1.46 5.55
C PRO A 99 2.83 -1.22 4.36
N LEU A 100 2.34 -1.47 3.16
CA LEU A 100 3.02 -1.22 1.89
C LEU A 100 2.32 -0.06 1.15
N GLY A 101 3.07 0.97 0.78
CA GLY A 101 2.58 2.01 -0.11
C GLY A 101 2.51 1.50 -1.55
N CYS A 102 1.39 1.73 -2.22
CA CYS A 102 1.20 1.38 -3.62
C CYS A 102 0.72 2.63 -4.38
N PRO A 103 1.51 3.18 -5.31
CA PRO A 103 1.04 4.27 -6.15
C PRO A 103 -0.07 3.75 -7.09
N VAL A 104 -1.08 4.59 -7.31
CA VAL A 104 -2.18 4.35 -8.24
C VAL A 104 -2.30 5.53 -9.18
N ASP A 105 -2.62 5.29 -10.46
CA ASP A 105 -2.57 6.32 -11.51
C ASP A 105 -3.56 7.47 -11.31
N GLY A 106 -4.62 7.28 -10.48
CA GLY A 106 -5.65 8.28 -10.19
C GLY A 106 -6.44 8.78 -11.42
N ARG A 107 -6.35 8.06 -12.54
CA ARG A 107 -7.02 8.35 -13.82
C ARG A 107 -8.21 7.43 -14.05
N ASP A 108 -9.17 7.42 -13.14
CA ASP A 108 -10.35 6.56 -13.27
C ASP A 108 -11.38 7.08 -14.29
N ASP A 109 -11.32 8.37 -14.59
CA ASP A 109 -12.11 8.99 -15.65
C ASP A 109 -11.32 8.97 -16.97
N GLU A 110 -11.94 8.44 -18.02
CA GLU A 110 -11.38 8.38 -19.38
C GLU A 110 -10.97 9.78 -19.90
N ALA A 111 -11.67 10.84 -19.45
CA ALA A 111 -11.34 12.22 -19.78
C ALA A 111 -9.98 12.69 -19.22
N LEU A 112 -9.44 11.99 -18.22
CA LEU A 112 -8.15 12.31 -17.58
C LEU A 112 -6.98 11.55 -18.22
N HIS A 113 -7.21 10.60 -19.13
CA HIS A 113 -6.14 9.77 -19.69
C HIS A 113 -5.11 10.61 -20.47
N ASP A 114 -5.57 11.56 -21.28
CA ASP A 114 -4.69 12.39 -22.12
C ASP A 114 -4.20 13.69 -21.44
N LEU A 115 -4.58 13.91 -20.18
CA LEU A 115 -4.26 15.14 -19.46
C LEU A 115 -2.87 15.06 -18.80
N VAL A 116 -2.09 16.13 -18.99
CA VAL A 116 -0.80 16.30 -18.31
C VAL A 116 -1.04 16.95 -16.94
N GLY A 117 -0.73 16.22 -15.87
CA GLY A 117 -0.92 16.66 -14.48
C GLY A 117 -0.48 15.59 -13.47
N LEU A 118 -0.43 15.97 -12.18
CA LEU A 118 -0.14 15.04 -11.07
C LEU A 118 -1.45 14.38 -10.61
N PHE A 119 -1.70 13.17 -11.10
CA PHE A 119 -2.87 12.37 -10.74
C PHE A 119 -2.53 11.16 -9.86
N VAL A 120 -1.25 10.86 -9.68
CA VAL A 120 -0.81 9.73 -8.85
C VAL A 120 -1.25 9.96 -7.41
N ASP A 121 -2.03 9.02 -6.88
CA ASP A 121 -2.32 8.91 -5.46
C ASP A 121 -1.63 7.65 -4.89
N THR A 122 -1.65 7.48 -3.58
CA THR A 122 -1.09 6.31 -2.90
C THR A 122 -2.12 5.64 -2.03
N VAL A 123 -2.32 4.33 -2.23
CA VAL A 123 -3.09 3.49 -1.31
C VAL A 123 -2.15 2.69 -0.41
N VAL A 124 -2.60 2.40 0.82
CA VAL A 124 -1.85 1.57 1.75
C VAL A 124 -2.40 0.15 1.70
N VAL A 125 -1.57 -0.81 1.33
CA VAL A 125 -1.88 -2.24 1.36
C VAL A 125 -1.27 -2.83 2.62
N ARG A 126 -2.12 -3.23 3.58
CA ARG A 126 -1.67 -3.87 4.83
C ARG A 126 -1.54 -5.37 4.61
N ALA A 127 -0.32 -5.84 4.43
CA ALA A 127 -0.03 -7.27 4.26
C ALA A 127 0.19 -7.96 5.63
N ASP A 128 -0.54 -9.05 5.87
CA ASP A 128 -0.41 -9.88 7.08
C ASP A 128 0.20 -11.26 6.78
N THR A 129 1.41 -11.49 7.30
CA THR A 129 2.15 -12.76 7.20
C THR A 129 2.17 -13.53 8.52
N SER A 130 1.28 -13.20 9.47
CA SER A 130 1.21 -13.86 10.77
C SER A 130 0.72 -15.30 10.67
N GLY A 131 1.17 -16.13 11.61
CA GLY A 131 0.74 -17.53 11.74
C GLY A 131 1.53 -18.54 10.90
N ASP A 132 2.73 -18.18 10.43
CA ASP A 132 3.58 -19.04 9.55
C ASP A 132 2.83 -19.58 8.32
N PRO A 133 2.21 -18.70 7.51
CA PRO A 133 1.38 -19.11 6.39
C PRO A 133 2.20 -19.66 5.23
N ALA A 134 1.58 -20.55 4.45
CA ALA A 134 2.08 -20.89 3.13
C ALA A 134 2.09 -19.66 2.21
N PHE A 135 2.99 -19.63 1.22
CA PHE A 135 3.07 -18.50 0.29
C PHE A 135 1.74 -18.21 -0.42
N THR A 136 0.98 -19.25 -0.77
CA THR A 136 -0.33 -19.10 -1.41
C THR A 136 -1.35 -18.41 -0.52
N GLU A 137 -1.28 -18.61 0.80
CA GLU A 137 -2.15 -17.94 1.77
C GLU A 137 -1.76 -16.46 1.92
N VAL A 138 -0.46 -16.15 1.92
CA VAL A 138 0.02 -14.76 1.86
C VAL A 138 -0.47 -14.07 0.59
N LEU A 139 -0.41 -14.77 -0.56
CA LEU A 139 -0.92 -14.25 -1.82
C LEU A 139 -2.42 -13.97 -1.78
N ASP A 140 -3.22 -14.87 -1.20
CA ASP A 140 -4.66 -14.63 -1.06
C ASP A 140 -4.94 -13.42 -0.16
N ARG A 141 -4.27 -13.32 0.99
CA ARG A 141 -4.41 -12.18 1.92
C ARG A 141 -4.04 -10.85 1.25
N VAL A 142 -2.92 -10.83 0.52
CA VAL A 142 -2.47 -9.63 -0.21
C VAL A 142 -3.43 -9.28 -1.34
N ARG A 143 -3.93 -10.27 -2.10
CA ARG A 143 -4.95 -10.05 -3.12
C ARG A 143 -6.17 -9.37 -2.50
N ASP A 144 -6.68 -9.92 -1.41
CA ASP A 144 -7.88 -9.40 -0.75
C ASP A 144 -7.64 -7.97 -0.22
N ALA A 145 -6.48 -7.70 0.39
CA ALA A 145 -6.10 -6.36 0.85
C ALA A 145 -5.93 -5.36 -0.31
N VAL A 146 -5.38 -5.78 -1.46
CA VAL A 146 -5.25 -4.92 -2.64
C VAL A 146 -6.63 -4.60 -3.25
N LEU A 147 -7.52 -5.60 -3.34
CA LEU A 147 -8.87 -5.40 -3.86
C LEU A 147 -9.69 -4.48 -2.95
N ASP A 148 -9.57 -4.67 -1.64
CA ASP A 148 -10.18 -3.83 -0.63
C ASP A 148 -9.66 -2.38 -0.69
N ALA A 149 -8.34 -2.20 -0.76
CA ALA A 149 -7.72 -0.88 -0.96
C ALA A 149 -8.20 -0.20 -2.25
N HIS A 150 -8.35 -0.95 -3.33
CA HIS A 150 -8.83 -0.42 -4.61
C HIS A 150 -10.31 -0.03 -4.57
N ALA A 151 -11.13 -0.74 -3.78
CA ALA A 151 -12.55 -0.43 -3.61
C ALA A 151 -12.79 0.85 -2.77
N HIS A 152 -11.78 1.32 -2.03
CA HIS A 152 -11.85 2.50 -1.15
C HIS A 152 -10.80 3.57 -1.50
N ARG A 153 -10.34 3.61 -2.75
CA ARG A 153 -9.28 4.51 -3.22
C ARG A 153 -9.72 5.95 -3.51
N ASP A 154 -11.01 6.26 -3.40
CA ASP A 154 -11.54 7.58 -3.74
C ASP A 154 -11.19 8.63 -2.65
N LEU A 155 -10.85 8.18 -1.44
CA LEU A 155 -10.35 9.03 -0.37
C LEU A 155 -8.86 9.35 -0.59
N PRO A 156 -8.48 10.65 -0.70
CA PRO A 156 -7.09 11.04 -0.87
C PRO A 156 -6.21 10.61 0.31
N PHE A 157 -4.97 10.21 0.02
CA PHE A 157 -4.00 9.85 1.05
C PHE A 157 -3.80 10.95 2.11
N ASP A 158 -3.77 12.22 1.71
CA ASP A 158 -3.59 13.35 2.65
C ASP A 158 -4.74 13.46 3.67
N ALA A 159 -5.98 13.22 3.24
CA ALA A 159 -7.15 13.24 4.12
C ALA A 159 -7.10 12.09 5.13
N LEU A 160 -6.60 10.93 4.70
CA LEU A 160 -6.39 9.77 5.56
C LEU A 160 -5.31 10.05 6.63
N VAL A 161 -4.19 10.65 6.24
CA VAL A 161 -3.12 11.05 7.18
C VAL A 161 -3.63 12.07 8.19
N GLU A 162 -4.42 13.06 7.75
CA GLU A 162 -5.01 14.07 8.63
C GLU A 162 -5.95 13.43 9.67
N ARG A 163 -6.79 12.48 9.25
CA ARG A 163 -7.73 11.80 10.14
C ARG A 163 -7.06 10.87 11.13
N LEU A 164 -6.15 10.01 10.65
CA LEU A 164 -5.44 9.05 11.49
C LEU A 164 -4.45 9.75 12.43
N ASN A 165 -3.98 10.94 12.05
CA ASN A 165 -3.06 11.78 12.79
C ASN A 165 -1.92 10.98 13.46
N PRO A 166 -1.16 10.16 12.70
CA PRO A 166 -0.09 9.36 13.26
C PRO A 166 1.02 10.28 13.83
N PRO A 167 1.85 9.78 14.77
CA PRO A 167 2.96 10.55 15.33
C PRO A 167 3.87 11.09 14.22
N ARG A 168 3.94 12.42 14.11
CA ARG A 168 4.74 13.08 13.08
C ARG A 168 6.22 12.94 13.41
N SER A 169 7.00 12.50 12.43
CA SER A 169 8.46 12.44 12.51
C SER A 169 9.09 12.93 11.21
N PRO A 170 9.97 13.94 11.26
CA PRO A 170 10.67 14.43 10.06
C PRO A 170 11.55 13.38 9.36
N GLY A 171 11.83 12.26 10.02
CA GLY A 171 12.60 11.14 9.49
C GLY A 171 11.77 10.01 8.89
N ARG A 172 10.43 10.13 8.84
CA ARG A 172 9.52 9.06 8.42
C ARG A 172 8.39 9.57 7.54
N HIS A 173 8.05 8.76 6.54
CA HIS A 173 6.78 8.90 5.83
C HIS A 173 5.65 8.34 6.72
N PRO A 174 4.49 9.04 6.81
CA PRO A 174 3.37 8.56 7.60
C PRO A 174 2.80 7.25 7.01
N LEU A 175 2.26 6.40 7.89
CA LEU A 175 1.57 5.13 7.59
C LEU A 175 2.41 4.00 6.98
N PHE A 176 3.39 4.28 6.13
CA PHE A 176 4.28 3.27 5.54
C PHE A 176 5.69 3.83 5.32
N GLN A 177 6.69 2.96 5.25
CA GLN A 177 8.07 3.35 4.88
C GLN A 177 8.63 2.51 3.72
N ILE A 178 7.81 1.63 3.17
CA ILE A 178 8.15 0.70 2.10
C ILE A 178 7.07 0.85 1.05
N ALA A 179 7.46 0.98 -0.22
CA ALA A 179 6.54 1.05 -1.34
C ALA A 179 6.87 -0.04 -2.37
N VAL A 180 5.83 -0.57 -3.02
CA VAL A 180 5.94 -1.46 -4.19
C VAL A 180 5.23 -0.75 -5.34
N ALA A 181 5.98 -0.45 -6.39
CA ALA A 181 5.57 0.38 -7.52
C ALA A 181 6.04 -0.24 -8.84
#